data_AF-A0A840TYJ6-F1
#
_entry.id   AF-A0A840TYJ6-F1
#
_cell.length_a   1.000
_cell.length_b   1.000
_cell.length_c   1.000
_cell.angle_alpha   90.00
_cell.angle_beta   90.00
_cell.angle_gamma   90.00
#
_symmetry.space_group_name_H-M   'P 1'
#
loop_
_entity.id
_entity.type
_entity.pdbx_description
1 polymer ?
#
loop_
_entity_poly.entity_id
_entity_poly.type
_entity_poly.pdbx_seq_one_letter_code
_entity_poly.pdbx_strand_id
1 'polypeptide(L)'
;MILALVISTFIMIISAARIEAFANKHLSIKILPLSFLLIIGTWLVAEAFHDESPEGYAYFAMAFSFVVELLNRRYEKKQALVQPCDWME
;
A
#
# COMPACT_ATOMS: atom_id res chain seq x y z
N MET A 1 -23.24 -10.49 9.63
CA MET A 1 -21.89 -10.32 9.03
C MET A 1 -21.92 -9.49 7.75
N ILE A 2 -22.69 -9.87 6.73
CA ILE A 2 -22.72 -9.17 5.43
C ILE A 2 -23.12 -7.68 5.58
N LEU A 3 -24.10 -7.35 6.42
CA LEU A 3 -24.54 -5.96 6.62
C LEU A 3 -23.41 -5.04 7.11
N ALA A 4 -22.51 -5.56 7.97
CA ALA A 4 -21.37 -4.79 8.47
C ALA A 4 -20.35 -4.49 7.37
N LEU A 5 -20.07 -5.46 6.49
CA LEU A 5 -19.21 -5.25 5.30
C LEU A 5 -19.80 -4.19 4.37
N VAL A 6 -21.11 -4.25 4.09
CA VAL A 6 -21.78 -3.28 3.23
C VAL A 6 -21.68 -1.86 3.80
N ILE A 7 -21.97 -1.70 5.09
CA ILE A 7 -21.88 -0.40 5.78
C ILE A 7 -20.43 0.13 5.75
N SER A 8 -19.45 -0.74 6.00
CA SER A 8 -18.02 -0.38 5.98
C SER A 8 -17.59 0.13 4.61
N THR A 9 -17.93 -0.58 3.53
CA THR A 9 -17.59 -0.17 2.17
C THR A 9 -18.22 1.17 1.81
N PHE A 10 -19.47 1.41 2.24
CA PHE A 10 -20.13 2.70 2.02
C PHE A 10 -19.39 3.85 2.69
N ILE A 11 -19.00 3.69 3.97
CA ILE A 11 -18.24 4.69 4.72
C ILE A 11 -16.88 4.95 4.04
N MET A 12 -16.23 3.91 3.54
CA MET A 12 -14.95 4.01 2.82
C MET A 12 -15.08 4.83 1.53
N ILE A 13 -16.12 4.59 0.73
CA ILE A 13 -16.37 5.35 -0.51
C ILE A 13 -16.58 6.84 -0.22
N ILE A 14 -17.39 7.16 0.80
CA ILE A 14 -17.65 8.55 1.21
C ILE A 14 -16.36 9.24 1.69
N SER A 15 -15.49 8.48 2.38
CA SER A 15 -14.24 9.00 2.94
C SER A 15 -13.09 9.04 1.93
N ALA A 16 -13.22 8.39 0.77
CA ALA A 16 -12.16 8.23 -0.21
C ALA A 16 -11.59 9.58 -0.69
N ALA A 17 -12.44 10.58 -0.93
CA ALA A 17 -12.01 11.91 -1.37
C ALA A 17 -11.10 12.62 -0.35
N ARG A 18 -11.33 12.40 0.96
CA ARG A 18 -10.48 12.95 2.03
C ARG A 18 -9.13 12.25 2.08
N ILE A 19 -9.13 10.93 1.90
CA ILE A 19 -7.92 10.10 1.85
C ILE A 19 -7.09 10.48 0.62
N GLU A 20 -7.73 10.72 -0.52
CA GLU A 20 -7.08 11.13 -1.77
C GLU A 20 -6.41 12.51 -1.65
N ALA A 21 -7.08 13.50 -1.06
CA ALA A 21 -6.50 14.82 -0.81
C ALA A 21 -5.25 14.75 0.09
N PHE A 22 -5.24 13.85 1.06
CA PHE A 22 -4.08 13.59 1.92
C PHE A 22 -2.97 12.84 1.18
N ALA A 23 -3.33 11.86 0.34
CA ALA A 23 -2.40 11.10 -0.48
C ALA A 23 -1.71 11.97 -1.55
N ASN A 24 -2.40 12.96 -2.13
CA ASN A 24 -1.80 13.89 -3.09
C ASN A 24 -0.64 14.72 -2.51
N LYS A 25 -0.58 14.89 -1.19
CA LYS A 25 0.53 15.58 -0.51
C LYS A 25 1.75 14.68 -0.28
N HIS A 26 1.57 13.36 -0.35
CA HIS A 26 2.60 12.36 -0.03
C HIS A 26 2.54 11.19 -1.03
N LEU A 27 3.37 11.26 -2.07
CA LEU A 27 3.39 10.31 -3.20
C LEU A 27 3.40 8.84 -2.75
N SER A 28 4.21 8.49 -1.76
CA SER A 28 4.28 7.14 -1.22
C SER A 28 3.00 6.64 -0.55
N ILE A 29 2.14 7.52 -0.02
CA ILE A 29 0.85 7.12 0.59
C ILE A 29 -0.14 6.66 -0.49
N LYS A 30 -0.02 7.20 -1.70
CA LYS A 30 -0.89 6.84 -2.83
C LYS A 30 -0.63 5.41 -3.35
N ILE A 31 0.62 4.94 -3.26
CA ILE A 31 1.05 3.65 -3.82
C ILE A 31 0.71 2.48 -2.86
N LEU A 32 0.65 2.75 -1.56
CA LEU A 32 0.49 1.73 -0.52
C LEU A 32 -0.81 0.89 -0.61
N PRO A 33 -2.01 1.49 -0.82
CA PRO A 33 -3.24 0.72 -0.96
C PRO A 33 -3.29 -0.07 -2.27
N LEU A 34 -2.67 0.44 -3.34
CA LEU A 34 -2.59 -0.22 -4.64
C LEU A 34 -1.79 -1.52 -4.54
N SER A 35 -0.64 -1.49 -3.87
CA SER A 35 0.17 -2.70 -3.62
C SER A 35 -0.53 -3.70 -2.72
N PHE A 36 -1.23 -3.25 -1.68
CA PHE A 36 -2.01 -4.12 -0.80
C PHE A 36 -3.12 -4.84 -1.55
N LEU A 37 -3.83 -4.13 -2.43
CA LEU A 37 -4.89 -4.70 -3.27
C LEU A 37 -4.33 -5.72 -4.28
N LEU A 38 -3.14 -5.48 -4.84
CA LEU A 38 -2.47 -6.46 -5.71
C LEU A 38 -2.10 -7.74 -4.97
N ILE A 39 -1.51 -7.64 -3.77
CA ILE A 39 -1.12 -8.81 -2.99
C ILE A 39 -2.35 -9.61 -2.54
N ILE A 40 -3.40 -8.94 -2.08
CA ILE A 40 -4.66 -9.61 -1.73
C ILE A 40 -5.30 -10.25 -2.96
N GLY A 41 -5.28 -9.56 -4.11
CA GLY A 41 -5.80 -10.08 -5.36
C GLY A 41 -5.08 -11.36 -5.81
N THR A 42 -3.75 -11.39 -5.75
CA THR A 42 -2.97 -12.59 -6.08
C THR A 42 -3.16 -13.70 -5.05
N TRP A 43 -3.31 -13.35 -3.78
CA TRP A 43 -3.64 -14.31 -2.71
C TRP A 43 -4.99 -14.99 -2.96
N LEU A 44 -6.04 -14.22 -3.24
CA LEU A 44 -7.38 -14.73 -3.57
C LEU A 44 -7.37 -15.63 -4.81
N VAL A 45 -6.57 -15.28 -5.82
CA VAL A 45 -6.41 -16.14 -7.01
C VAL A 45 -5.74 -17.45 -6.65
N ALA A 46 -4.67 -17.44 -5.85
CA ALA A 46 -4.00 -18.66 -5.39
C ALA A 46 -4.93 -19.54 -4.55
N GLU A 47 -5.68 -18.96 -3.61
CA GLU A 47 -6.67 -19.65 -2.79
C GLU A 47 -7.81 -20.23 -3.63
N ALA A 48 -8.24 -19.54 -4.68
CA ALA A 48 -9.27 -20.02 -5.61
C ALA A 48 -8.84 -21.29 -6.38
N PHE A 49 -7.54 -21.61 -6.46
CA PHE A 49 -7.03 -22.85 -7.04
C PHE A 49 -6.94 -24.02 -6.05
N HIS A 50 -7.52 -23.89 -4.84
CA HIS A 50 -7.54 -24.92 -3.79
C HIS A 50 -6.14 -25.35 -3.29
N ASP A 51 -5.13 -24.50 -3.44
CA ASP A 51 -3.83 -24.72 -2.84
C ASP A 51 -3.89 -24.24 -1.37
N GLU A 52 -3.85 -25.16 -0.41
CA GLU A 52 -3.85 -24.88 1.03
C GLU A 52 -2.48 -24.32 1.46
N SER A 53 -2.09 -23.20 0.86
CA SER A 53 -0.89 -22.46 1.26
C SER A 53 -1.14 -21.76 2.60
N PRO A 54 -0.21 -21.83 3.57
CA PRO A 54 -0.42 -21.23 4.88
C PRO A 54 -0.61 -19.71 4.77
N GLU A 55 -1.78 -19.22 5.20
CA GLU A 55 -2.19 -17.81 5.12
C GLU A 55 -1.19 -16.84 5.76
N GLY A 56 -0.43 -17.33 6.74
CA GLY A 56 0.58 -16.56 7.47
C GLY A 56 1.70 -15.97 6.60
N TYR A 57 2.09 -16.62 5.50
CA TYR A 57 3.22 -16.14 4.69
C TYR A 57 2.88 -14.84 3.93
N ALA A 58 1.66 -14.73 3.42
CA ALA A 58 1.22 -13.52 2.73
C ALA A 58 1.03 -12.35 3.70
N TYR A 59 0.47 -12.61 4.88
CA TYR A 59 0.35 -11.58 5.92
C TYR A 59 1.72 -11.10 6.41
N PHE A 60 2.69 -12.02 6.56
CA PHE A 60 4.06 -11.67 6.92
C PHE A 60 4.75 -10.84 5.83
N ALA A 61 4.61 -11.23 4.56
CA ALA A 61 5.17 -10.49 3.43
C ALA A 61 4.58 -9.08 3.29
N MET A 62 3.26 -8.93 3.50
CA MET A 62 2.59 -7.61 3.53
C MET A 62 3.10 -6.74 4.67
N ALA A 63 3.20 -7.28 5.89
CA ALA A 63 3.69 -6.54 7.05
C ALA A 63 5.15 -6.12 6.90
N PHE A 64 6.02 -7.02 6.42
CA PHE A 64 7.43 -6.74 6.19
C PHE A 64 7.63 -5.67 5.10
N SER A 65 6.91 -5.78 3.98
CA SER A 65 6.99 -4.79 2.89
C SER A 65 6.50 -3.41 3.32
N PHE A 66 5.43 -3.35 4.12
CA PHE A 66 4.93 -2.09 4.70
C PHE A 66 5.96 -1.44 5.63
N VAL A 67 6.64 -2.24 6.47
CA VAL A 67 7.72 -1.75 7.35
C VAL A 67 8.88 -1.21 6.52
N VAL A 68 9.33 -1.93 5.49
CA VAL A 68 10.40 -1.47 4.59
C VAL A 68 10.02 -0.18 3.87
N GLU A 69 8.79 -0.06 3.38
CA GLU A 69 8.27 1.16 2.75
C GLU A 69 8.25 2.36 3.72
N LEU A 70 7.87 2.14 4.99
CA LEU A 70 7.94 3.18 6.03
C LEU A 70 9.38 3.61 6.33
N LEU A 71 10.32 2.65 6.37
CA LEU A 71 11.74 2.93 6.55
C LEU A 71 12.31 3.69 5.34
N ASN A 72 11.95 3.28 4.13
CA ASN A 72 12.39 3.89 2.89
C ASN A 72 11.92 5.36 2.80
N ARG A 73 10.67 5.63 3.16
CA ARG A 73 10.13 6.99 3.23
C ARG A 73 10.80 7.86 4.31
N ARG A 74 11.29 7.26 5.40
CA ARG A 74 12.09 7.95 6.43
C ARG A 74 13.48 8.30 5.91
N TYR A 75 14.03 7.47 5.03
CA TYR A 75 15.34 7.65 4.40
C TYR A 75 15.31 8.63 3.21
N GLU A 76 14.27 8.61 2.37
CA GLU A 76 14.10 9.54 1.24
C GLU A 76 14.06 11.01 1.69
N LYS A 77 13.46 11.30 2.85
CA LYS A 77 13.50 12.65 3.45
C LYS A 77 14.92 13.18 3.69
N LYS A 78 15.94 12.30 3.71
CA LYS A 78 17.35 12.67 3.85
C LYS A 78 18.10 12.75 2.52
N GLN A 79 17.59 12.15 1.45
CA GLN A 79 18.26 12.10 0.13
C GLN A 79 17.88 13.22 -0.83
N ALA A 80 16.83 14.02 -0.52
CA ALA A 80 16.54 15.27 -1.23
C ALA A 80 17.62 16.38 -1.07
N LEU A 81 18.76 16.05 -0.44
CA LEU A 81 19.94 16.90 -0.31
C LEU A 81 21.14 16.39 -1.12
N VAL A 82 21.03 15.29 -1.87
CA VAL A 82 22.09 14.89 -2.82
C VAL A 82 21.87 15.67 -4.12
N GLN A 83 22.75 16.65 -4.25
CA GLN A 83 22.80 17.79 -5.15
C GLN A 83 22.52 17.55 -6.65
N PRO A 84 22.13 18.62 -7.36
CA PRO A 84 22.09 18.66 -8.81
C PRO A 84 23.51 18.48 -9.33
N CYS A 85 23.70 17.52 -10.22
CA CYS A 85 24.95 17.42 -10.93
C CYS A 85 24.82 18.32 -12.17
N ASP A 86 25.38 19.52 -12.06
CA ASP A 86 25.66 20.48 -13.13
C ASP A 86 26.56 19.82 -14.21
N TRP A 87 26.00 18.94 -15.03
CA TRP A 87 26.67 18.34 -16.19
C TRP A 87 26.34 19.07 -17.50
N MET A 88 26.17 20.39 -17.46
CA MET A 88 26.03 21.23 -18.65
C MET A 88 26.91 22.48 -18.52
N GLU A 89 28.21 22.25 -18.61
CA GLU A 89 29.17 23.17 -19.27
C GLU A 89 29.68 22.49 -20.54
#